data_AF-A0A850NTR5-F1
#
_entry.id   AF-A0A850NTR5-F1
#
_cell.length_a   1.000
_cell.length_b   1.000
_cell.length_c   1.000
_cell.angle_alpha   90.00
_cell.angle_beta   90.00
_cell.angle_gamma   90.00
#
_symmetry.space_group_name_H-M   'P 1'
#
loop_
_entity.id
_entity.type
_entity.pdbx_description
1 polymer ?
#
loop_
_entity_poly.entity_id
_entity_poly.type
_entity_poly.pdbx_seq_one_letter_code
_entity_poly.pdbx_strand_id
1 'polypeptide(L)'
;MSKENIVFRSLPITPHRPLLPGFAPALGTTLLWTGLLVALPLSALALRPWEHGPGAMLHVLTGDRVRAALALSFGAAALAATIALGLGLVL
;
A
#
# COMPACT_ATOMS: atom_id res chain seq x y z
N MET A 1 47.14 -5.67 -35.14
CA MET A 1 46.68 -5.08 -33.87
C MET A 1 45.64 -4.02 -34.19
N SER A 2 44.40 -4.10 -33.69
CA SER A 2 43.29 -3.13 -33.91
C SER A 2 42.28 -3.41 -35.04
N LYS A 3 41.60 -4.57 -35.03
CA LYS A 3 40.27 -4.72 -35.70
C LYS A 3 39.20 -5.44 -34.87
N GLU A 4 39.52 -5.93 -33.69
CA GLU A 4 38.61 -6.75 -32.88
C GLU A 4 37.70 -5.92 -31.94
N ASN A 5 37.92 -4.61 -31.84
CA ASN A 5 37.26 -3.76 -30.82
C ASN A 5 35.99 -3.04 -31.29
N ILE A 6 35.52 -3.29 -32.52
CA ILE A 6 34.37 -2.57 -33.09
C ILE A 6 33.08 -3.40 -33.01
N VAL A 7 33.20 -4.73 -32.86
CA VAL A 7 32.04 -5.64 -32.87
C VAL A 7 31.41 -5.81 -31.48
N PHE A 8 32.16 -5.58 -30.39
CA PHE A 8 31.62 -5.75 -29.03
C PHE A 8 30.81 -4.53 -28.52
N ARG A 9 30.63 -3.47 -29.34
CA ARG A 9 29.88 -2.25 -28.99
C ARG A 9 28.44 -2.24 -29.51
N SER A 10 27.81 -3.41 -29.57
CA SER A 10 26.39 -3.52 -29.93
C SER A 10 25.75 -4.66 -29.15
N LEU A 11 25.78 -4.57 -27.82
CA LEU A 11 24.82 -5.30 -27.02
C LEU A 11 23.46 -4.61 -27.21
N PRO A 12 22.46 -5.28 -27.80
CA PRO A 12 21.13 -4.72 -27.96
C PRO A 12 20.57 -4.47 -26.56
N ILE A 13 20.40 -3.18 -26.23
CA ILE A 13 19.60 -2.76 -25.08
C ILE A 13 18.22 -3.39 -25.31
N THR A 14 17.85 -4.32 -24.45
CA THR A 14 16.63 -5.13 -24.59
C THR A 14 15.43 -4.20 -24.75
N PRO A 15 14.56 -4.40 -25.76
CA PRO A 15 13.41 -3.52 -25.96
C PRO A 15 12.53 -3.57 -24.71
N HIS A 16 12.16 -2.38 -24.20
CA HIS A 16 11.05 -2.22 -23.29
C HIS A 16 9.89 -3.06 -23.79
N ARG A 17 9.52 -4.10 -23.04
CA ARG A 17 8.41 -4.99 -23.41
C ARG A 17 7.18 -4.09 -23.56
N PRO A 18 6.65 -3.88 -24.78
CA PRO A 18 5.52 -2.98 -24.95
C PRO A 18 4.35 -3.60 -24.19
N LEU A 19 3.77 -2.81 -23.28
CA LEU A 19 2.55 -3.17 -22.58
C LEU A 19 1.53 -3.57 -23.64
N LEU A 20 0.83 -4.69 -23.42
CA LEU A 20 -0.15 -5.17 -24.40
C LEU A 20 -1.13 -4.03 -24.72
N PRO A 21 -1.45 -3.79 -26.01
CA PRO A 21 -2.48 -2.83 -26.37
C PRO A 21 -3.78 -3.23 -25.66
N GLY A 22 -4.30 -2.34 -24.80
CA GLY A 22 -5.46 -2.64 -23.93
C GLY A 22 -5.13 -2.97 -22.47
N PHE A 23 -3.86 -3.07 -22.06
CA PHE A 23 -3.47 -3.33 -20.66
C PHE A 23 -3.92 -2.22 -19.70
N ALA A 24 -3.69 -0.96 -20.07
CA ALA A 24 -4.06 0.19 -19.25
C ALA A 24 -5.59 0.28 -18.99
N PRO A 25 -6.48 0.19 -20.00
CA PRO A 25 -7.91 0.19 -19.74
C PRO A 25 -8.38 -1.06 -18.97
N ALA A 26 -7.83 -2.24 -19.24
CA ALA A 26 -8.17 -3.47 -18.51
C ALA A 26 -7.78 -3.40 -17.02
N LEU A 27 -6.59 -2.86 -16.72
CA LEU A 27 -6.18 -2.59 -15.34
C LEU A 27 -7.07 -1.55 -14.68
N GLY A 28 -7.36 -0.45 -15.38
CA GLY A 28 -8.22 0.63 -14.89
C GLY A 28 -9.61 0.13 -14.53
N THR A 29 -10.25 -0.67 -15.39
CA THR A 29 -11.58 -1.25 -15.11
C THR A 29 -11.53 -2.23 -13.93
N THR A 30 -10.48 -3.03 -13.81
CA THR A 30 -10.33 -3.99 -12.71
C THR A 30 -10.13 -3.29 -11.36
N LEU A 31 -9.26 -2.28 -11.34
CA LEU A 31 -9.01 -1.44 -10.17
C LEU A 31 -10.26 -0.63 -9.80
N LEU A 32 -10.97 -0.08 -10.80
CA LEU A 32 -12.21 0.66 -10.57
C LEU A 32 -13.30 -0.24 -10.00
N TRP A 33 -13.49 -1.44 -10.56
CA TRP A 33 -14.50 -2.37 -10.06
C TRP A 33 -14.17 -2.87 -8.65
N THR A 34 -12.94 -3.37 -8.44
CA THR A 34 -12.48 -3.84 -7.11
C THR A 34 -12.49 -2.71 -6.09
N GLY A 35 -12.01 -1.54 -6.49
CA GLY A 35 -11.99 -0.34 -5.67
C GLY A 35 -13.39 0.09 -5.28
N LEU A 36 -14.36 0.09 -6.20
CA LEU A 36 -15.74 0.43 -5.90
C LEU A 36 -16.38 -0.60 -4.94
N LEU A 37 -16.11 -1.89 -5.16
CA LEU A 37 -16.60 -2.99 -4.32
C LEU A 37 -16.08 -2.89 -2.88
N VAL A 38 -14.85 -2.40 -2.68
CA VAL A 38 -14.26 -2.15 -1.35
C VAL A 38 -14.60 -0.76 -0.79
N ALA A 39 -14.73 0.26 -1.63
CA ALA A 39 -15.01 1.63 -1.23
C ALA A 39 -16.46 1.81 -0.75
N LEU A 40 -17.42 1.10 -1.35
CA LEU A 40 -18.82 1.11 -0.92
C LEU A 40 -19.01 0.68 0.56
N PRO A 41 -18.48 -0.47 1.03
CA PRO A 41 -18.61 -0.84 2.43
C PRO A 41 -17.76 0.03 3.35
N LEU A 42 -16.58 0.47 2.92
CA LEU A 42 -15.75 1.39 3.72
C LEU A 42 -16.43 2.76 3.90
N SER A 43 -17.12 3.28 2.89
CA SER A 43 -17.85 4.54 3.00
C SER A 43 -19.05 4.40 3.93
N ALA A 44 -19.81 3.31 3.83
CA ALA A 44 -20.90 3.01 4.77
C ALA A 44 -20.39 2.89 6.21
N LEU A 45 -19.27 2.18 6.43
CA LEU A 45 -18.63 2.05 7.74
C LEU A 45 -18.13 3.40 8.26
N ALA A 46 -17.60 4.26 7.39
CA ALA A 46 -17.10 5.57 7.75
C ALA A 46 -18.24 6.54 8.11
N LEU A 47 -19.42 6.39 7.53
CA LEU A 47 -20.61 7.22 7.79
C LEU A 47 -21.34 6.81 9.08
N ARG A 48 -21.36 5.52 9.42
CA ARG A 48 -22.05 4.95 10.59
C ARG A 48 -21.80 5.67 11.93
N PRO A 49 -20.57 6.10 12.29
CA PRO A 49 -20.32 6.77 13.56
C PRO A 49 -20.87 8.20 13.59
N TRP A 50 -21.07 8.83 12.44
CA TRP A 50 -21.59 10.19 12.34
C TRP A 50 -23.11 10.25 12.60
N GLU A 51 -23.83 9.14 12.37
CA GLU A 51 -25.26 9.03 12.64
C GLU A 51 -25.61 9.21 14.14
N HIS A 52 -24.69 8.83 15.03
CA HIS A 52 -24.84 8.98 16.48
C HIS A 52 -24.32 10.34 17.02
N GLY A 53 -23.84 11.21 16.12
CA GLY A 53 -23.28 12.51 16.44
C GLY A 53 -21.81 12.49 16.89
N PRO A 54 -21.09 13.62 16.76
CA PRO A 54 -19.66 13.71 17.05
C PRO A 54 -19.32 13.44 18.53
N GLY A 55 -20.25 13.71 19.45
CA GLY A 55 -20.07 13.42 20.88
C GLY A 55 -20.00 11.92 21.19
N ALA A 56 -20.83 11.10 20.52
CA ALA A 56 -20.82 9.65 20.69
C ALA A 56 -19.53 9.03 20.13
N MET A 57 -19.05 9.53 18.99
CA MET A 57 -17.78 9.13 18.40
C MET A 57 -16.61 9.38 19.36
N LEU A 58 -16.53 10.59 19.93
CA LEU A 58 -15.49 10.92 20.92
C LEU A 58 -15.60 10.04 22.16
N HIS A 59 -16.81 9.79 22.67
CA HIS A 59 -17.02 8.94 23.83
C HIS A 59 -16.48 7.51 23.60
N VAL A 60 -16.81 6.90 22.46
CA VAL A 60 -16.31 5.56 22.08
C VAL A 60 -14.79 5.55 21.93
N LEU A 61 -14.21 6.56 21.28
CA LEU A 61 -12.75 6.67 21.12
C LEU A 61 -12.02 6.82 22.46
N THR A 62 -12.64 7.49 23.43
CA THR A 62 -12.06 7.68 24.77
C THR A 62 -12.28 6.51 25.72
N GLY A 63 -13.01 5.47 25.31
CA GLY A 63 -13.24 4.30 26.15
C GLY A 63 -11.94 3.57 26.49
N ASP A 64 -11.85 3.02 27.71
CA ASP A 64 -10.65 2.36 28.23
C ASP A 64 -10.15 1.23 27.33
N ARG A 65 -11.09 0.46 26.75
CA ARG A 65 -10.77 -0.63 25.80
C ARG A 65 -10.12 -0.11 24.52
N VAL A 66 -10.61 0.99 23.96
CA VAL A 66 -10.07 1.55 22.70
C VAL A 66 -8.68 2.13 22.95
N ARG A 67 -8.49 2.81 24.09
CA ARG A 67 -7.17 3.32 24.50
C ARG A 67 -6.16 2.19 24.70
N ALA A 68 -6.54 1.11 25.38
CA ALA A 68 -5.70 -0.06 25.55
C ALA A 68 -5.34 -0.74 24.22
N ALA A 69 -6.32 -0.87 23.32
CA ALA A 69 -6.09 -1.43 21.99
C ALA A 69 -5.15 -0.58 21.15
N LEU A 70 -5.32 0.76 21.14
CA LEU A 70 -4.44 1.68 20.45
C LEU A 70 -3.02 1.62 21.00
N ALA A 71 -2.85 1.62 22.33
CA ALA A 71 -1.53 1.50 22.96
C ALA A 71 -0.85 0.18 22.59
N LEU A 72 -1.60 -0.93 22.58
CA LEU A 72 -1.08 -2.23 22.19
C LEU A 72 -0.66 -2.26 20.71
N SER A 73 -1.51 -1.79 19.79
CA SER A 73 -1.22 -1.81 18.35
C SER A 73 -0.06 -0.90 17.98
N PHE A 74 -0.04 0.35 18.47
CA PHE A 74 1.08 1.25 18.22
C PHE A 74 2.37 0.79 18.89
N GLY A 75 2.30 0.27 20.12
CA GLY A 75 3.44 -0.31 20.81
C GLY A 75 4.01 -1.52 20.06
N ALA A 76 3.14 -2.43 19.63
CA ALA A 76 3.54 -3.60 18.85
C ALA A 76 4.15 -3.20 17.49
N ALA A 77 3.54 -2.26 16.78
CA ALA A 77 4.07 -1.77 15.51
C ALA A 77 5.43 -1.07 15.68
N ALA A 78 5.62 -0.28 16.75
CA ALA A 78 6.89 0.37 17.05
C ALA A 78 8.00 -0.66 17.36
N LEU A 79 7.70 -1.68 18.17
CA LEU A 79 8.62 -2.78 18.45
C LEU A 79 8.93 -3.58 17.18
N ALA A 80 7.93 -3.88 16.36
CA ALA A 80 8.13 -4.57 15.09
C ALA A 80 9.02 -3.74 14.15
N ALA A 81 8.80 -2.42 14.07
CA ALA A 81 9.60 -1.51 13.26
C ALA A 81 11.06 -1.43 13.75
N THR A 82 11.32 -1.35 15.06
CA THR A 82 12.70 -1.30 15.58
C THR A 82 13.45 -2.61 15.32
N ILE A 83 12.78 -3.75 15.48
CA ILE A 83 13.33 -5.07 15.13
C ILE A 83 13.60 -5.16 13.62
N ALA A 84 12.63 -4.78 12.79
CA ALA A 84 12.75 -4.81 11.34
C ALA A 84 13.86 -3.87 10.85
N LEU A 85 14.03 -2.70 11.46
CA LEU A 85 15.15 -1.79 11.19
C LEU A 85 16.48 -2.42 11.58
N GLY A 86 16.58 -3.03 12.77
CA GLY A 86 17.81 -3.71 13.20
C GLY A 86 18.22 -4.85 12.27
N LEU A 87 17.26 -5.72 11.91
CA LEU A 87 17.50 -6.82 10.96
C LEU A 87 17.78 -6.30 9.55
N GLY A 88 17.04 -5.30 9.09
CA GLY A 88 17.19 -4.72 7.76
C GLY A 88 18.48 -3.93 7.56
N LEU A 89 19.14 -3.47 8.63
CA LEU A 89 20.47 -2.85 8.57
C LEU A 89 21.62 -3.86 8.62
N VAL A 90 21.37 -5.07 9.14
CA VAL A 90 22.38 -6.14 9.26
C VAL A 90 22.44 -7.02 8.00
N LEU A 91 21.30 -7.19 7.31
CA LEU A 91 21.18 -7.95 6.05
C LEU A 91 21.51 -7.08 4.84
#